data_AF-A0A1T5AKM5-F1
#
_entry.id   AF-A0A1T5AKM5-F1
#
_cell.length_a   1.000
_cell.length_b   1.000
_cell.length_c   1.000
_cell.angle_alpha   90.00
_cell.angle_beta   90.00
_cell.angle_gamma   90.00
#
_symmetry.space_group_name_H-M   'P 1'
#
loop_
_entity.id
_entity.type
_entity.pdbx_description
1 polymer ?
#
loop_
_entity_poly.entity_id
_entity_poly.type
_entity_poly.pdbx_seq_one_letter_code
_entity_poly.pdbx_strand_id
1 'polypeptide(L)'
;MRKIIIFIFLITQFCFSQNAPEISILTCSPGEEVYSIFGHSAIRIVDNDKDIVYNFGMFDFDTPNFTLKFVTGRLKYQLGIQETDNFIKIYSNENRKVSEQKLKLQKQQKNELIEKLNFLYRPENRYYTYSFIEKNCSTEIRDLLIENGVKFPKANLEKSNRDLINSHLITKPWIRFGTNLMLGKSLDEKSNKFQSMFLPKYLEQEINNSTINGHKLEKSRKSLNNVKSKEGSELYKWTSPIVIFSILLIIYLFKFYKPFETIFSLCIGTIGLILLLMWIFSEHPEVKNNLNILWANPLYLLYIPIKNNEQLKKFIAYILITFLVISILIWITNYQSFDVGIIPVLLILTIMNVRHIKTGYNIGSSQITGLVEKV
;
A
#
# COMPACT_ATOMS: atom_id res chain seq x y z
N MET A 1 31.55 -64.20 12.07
CA MET A 1 31.96 -63.11 11.15
C MET A 1 30.81 -62.57 10.30
N ARG A 2 30.02 -63.40 9.60
CA ARG A 2 28.90 -62.94 8.73
C ARG A 2 27.79 -62.14 9.45
N LYS A 3 27.49 -62.44 10.73
CA LYS A 3 26.52 -61.69 11.55
C LYS A 3 27.04 -60.32 12.03
N ILE A 4 28.36 -60.18 12.23
CA ILE A 4 29.00 -58.91 12.64
C ILE A 4 29.06 -57.93 11.45
N ILE A 5 29.31 -58.45 10.24
CA ILE A 5 29.33 -57.65 9.01
C ILE A 5 27.92 -57.10 8.68
N ILE A 6 26.86 -57.90 8.89
CA ILE A 6 25.47 -57.44 8.70
C ILE A 6 25.08 -56.38 9.75
N PHE A 7 25.56 -56.51 10.99
CA PHE A 7 25.31 -55.52 12.05
C PHE A 7 26.05 -54.19 11.80
N ILE A 8 27.27 -54.24 11.26
CA ILE A 8 28.03 -53.05 10.86
C ILE A 8 27.38 -52.35 9.65
N PHE A 9 26.82 -53.12 8.70
CA PHE A 9 26.11 -52.55 7.54
C PHE A 9 24.76 -51.89 7.92
N LEU A 10 24.12 -52.33 8.99
CA LEU A 10 22.88 -51.71 9.52
C LEU A 10 23.16 -50.41 10.31
N ILE A 11 24.33 -50.30 10.97
CA ILE A 11 24.73 -49.07 11.68
C ILE A 11 25.20 -47.99 10.69
N THR A 12 25.83 -48.36 9.57
CA THR A 12 26.26 -47.38 8.55
C THR A 12 25.11 -46.77 7.76
N GLN A 13 23.94 -47.43 7.67
CA GLN A 13 22.74 -46.83 7.06
C GLN A 13 21.99 -45.86 7.98
N PHE A 14 22.20 -45.93 9.30
CA PHE A 14 21.62 -44.99 10.27
C PHE A 14 22.46 -43.71 10.48
N CYS A 15 23.64 -43.63 9.88
CA CYS A 15 24.57 -42.51 10.06
C CYS A 15 24.70 -41.62 8.82
N PHE A 16 23.70 -41.59 7.93
CA PHE A 16 23.48 -40.41 7.10
C PHE A 16 23.00 -39.28 8.02
N SER A 17 23.94 -38.57 8.63
CA SER A 17 23.70 -37.26 9.20
C SER A 17 23.34 -36.33 8.04
N GLN A 18 22.07 -36.36 7.59
CA GLN A 18 21.54 -35.30 6.76
C GLN A 18 21.73 -34.01 7.54
N ASN A 19 22.53 -33.09 7.00
CA ASN A 19 22.70 -31.78 7.58
C ASN A 19 21.32 -31.16 7.77
N ALA A 20 21.03 -30.64 8.97
CA ALA A 20 19.73 -30.04 9.21
C ALA A 20 19.53 -28.85 8.25
N PRO A 21 18.37 -28.72 7.60
CA PRO A 21 18.15 -27.71 6.56
C PRO A 21 18.43 -26.31 7.10
N GLU A 22 18.99 -25.44 6.27
CA GLU A 22 19.14 -24.02 6.58
C GLU A 22 17.88 -23.28 6.18
N ILE A 23 17.37 -22.45 7.09
CA ILE A 23 16.21 -21.59 6.84
C ILE A 23 16.67 -20.15 6.94
N SER A 24 16.35 -19.37 5.91
CA SER A 24 16.66 -17.95 5.83
C SER A 24 15.43 -17.15 5.47
N ILE A 25 15.37 -15.90 5.93
CA ILE A 25 14.45 -14.90 5.39
C ILE A 25 15.19 -14.10 4.32
N LEU A 26 14.59 -14.01 3.14
CA LEU A 26 15.03 -13.14 2.06
C LEU A 26 14.26 -11.83 2.13
N THR A 27 14.95 -10.71 2.00
CA THR A 27 14.35 -9.38 1.87
C THR A 27 14.86 -8.73 0.59
N CYS A 28 13.93 -8.39 -0.29
CA CYS A 28 14.21 -7.73 -1.55
C CYS A 28 13.94 -6.24 -1.41
N SER A 29 14.85 -5.41 -1.91
CA SER A 29 14.69 -3.95 -1.85
C SER A 29 13.46 -3.48 -2.64
N PRO A 30 12.92 -2.28 -2.32
CA PRO A 30 11.99 -1.56 -3.17
C PRO A 30 12.38 -1.56 -4.65
N GLY A 31 11.37 -1.65 -5.52
CA GLY A 31 11.50 -1.50 -6.97
C GLY A 31 10.81 -0.25 -7.52
N GLU A 32 10.82 -0.11 -8.85
CA GLU A 32 10.26 1.06 -9.52
C GLU A 32 8.74 0.97 -9.73
N GLU A 33 8.25 -0.25 -10.00
CA GLU A 33 6.85 -0.55 -10.31
C GLU A 33 5.95 -0.51 -9.07
N VAL A 34 4.67 -0.15 -9.25
CA VAL A 34 3.69 0.04 -8.16
C VAL A 34 3.63 -1.16 -7.20
N TYR A 35 3.61 -2.39 -7.73
CA TYR A 35 3.52 -3.61 -6.93
C TYR A 35 4.83 -3.97 -6.18
N SER A 36 5.94 -3.31 -6.51
CA SER A 36 7.28 -3.62 -5.99
C SER A 36 7.85 -2.57 -5.03
N ILE A 37 7.15 -1.45 -4.88
CA ILE A 37 7.61 -0.22 -4.20
C ILE A 37 7.98 -0.41 -2.73
N PHE A 38 7.34 -1.34 -2.03
CA PHE A 38 7.61 -1.58 -0.61
C PHE A 38 8.66 -2.66 -0.38
N GLY A 39 9.18 -3.26 -1.45
CA GLY A 39 10.09 -4.42 -1.38
C GLY A 39 9.33 -5.74 -1.36
N HIS A 40 10.01 -6.80 -0.95
CA HIS A 40 9.40 -8.13 -0.82
C HIS A 40 10.09 -8.97 0.24
N SER A 41 9.39 -9.92 0.84
CA SER A 41 9.98 -10.91 1.74
C SER A 41 9.59 -12.33 1.35
N ALA A 42 10.50 -13.28 1.54
CA ALA A 42 10.30 -14.70 1.23
C ALA A 42 11.09 -15.60 2.19
N ILE A 43 10.75 -16.89 2.27
CA ILE A 43 11.48 -17.87 3.08
C ILE A 43 12.30 -18.77 2.16
N ARG A 44 13.61 -18.81 2.34
CA ARG A 44 14.50 -19.74 1.64
C ARG A 44 14.78 -20.95 2.51
N ILE A 45 14.74 -22.14 1.90
CA ILE A 45 15.14 -23.40 2.50
C ILE A 45 16.25 -24.01 1.65
N VAL A 46 17.39 -24.26 2.29
CA VAL A 46 18.51 -25.00 1.72
C VAL A 46 18.64 -26.33 2.46
N ASP A 47 18.47 -27.41 1.73
CA ASP A 47 18.66 -28.80 2.17
C ASP A 47 19.53 -29.52 1.13
N ASN A 48 19.99 -30.74 1.43
CA ASN A 48 21.03 -31.45 0.64
C ASN A 48 20.82 -31.39 -0.88
N ASP A 49 19.58 -31.58 -1.34
CA ASP A 49 19.22 -31.61 -2.77
C ASP A 49 18.23 -30.51 -3.17
N LYS A 50 17.98 -29.52 -2.30
CA LYS A 50 16.94 -28.51 -2.51
C LYS A 50 17.41 -27.12 -2.08
N ASP A 51 17.31 -26.15 -2.98
CA ASP A 51 17.54 -24.74 -2.66
C ASP A 51 16.39 -23.90 -3.22
N ILE A 52 15.34 -23.79 -2.41
CA ILE A 52 14.05 -23.27 -2.85
C ILE A 52 13.59 -22.09 -2.01
N VAL A 53 12.77 -21.24 -2.61
CA VAL A 53 12.14 -20.09 -1.98
C VAL A 53 10.63 -20.27 -1.96
N TYR A 54 10.07 -20.22 -0.76
CA TYR A 54 8.64 -20.06 -0.49
C TYR A 54 8.29 -18.57 -0.61
N ASN A 55 7.57 -18.25 -1.67
CA ASN A 55 7.21 -16.91 -2.08
C ASN A 55 5.73 -16.65 -1.83
N PHE A 56 5.43 -15.87 -0.79
CA PHE A 56 4.09 -15.37 -0.50
C PHE A 56 3.79 -14.15 -1.37
N GLY A 57 2.54 -13.98 -1.78
CA GLY A 57 2.11 -12.78 -2.50
C GLY A 57 2.25 -12.89 -4.02
N MET A 58 2.39 -14.10 -4.54
CA MET A 58 2.23 -14.33 -5.98
C MET A 58 0.75 -14.26 -6.36
N PHE A 59 0.44 -13.91 -7.59
CA PHE A 59 -0.92 -13.84 -8.10
C PHE A 59 -0.93 -14.19 -9.59
N ASP A 60 -2.11 -14.49 -10.11
CA ASP A 60 -2.31 -14.84 -11.50
C ASP A 60 -2.85 -13.63 -12.29
N PHE A 61 -2.06 -13.13 -13.24
CA PHE A 61 -2.43 -12.00 -14.09
C PHE A 61 -3.59 -12.37 -15.04
N ASP A 62 -3.78 -13.65 -15.36
CA ASP A 62 -4.86 -14.13 -16.23
C ASP A 62 -6.19 -14.29 -15.47
N THR A 63 -6.23 -13.91 -14.19
CA THR A 63 -7.46 -13.91 -13.39
C THR A 63 -8.55 -13.07 -14.07
N PRO A 64 -9.75 -13.64 -14.33
CA PRO A 64 -10.85 -12.88 -14.92
C PRO A 64 -11.22 -11.67 -14.06
N ASN A 65 -11.35 -10.51 -14.70
CA ASN A 65 -11.59 -9.21 -14.06
C ASN A 65 -10.49 -8.82 -13.04
N PHE A 66 -9.22 -9.12 -13.35
CA PHE A 66 -8.05 -8.84 -12.50
C PHE A 66 -8.10 -7.46 -11.83
N THR A 67 -8.20 -6.39 -12.63
CA THR A 67 -8.20 -5.01 -12.12
C THR A 67 -9.32 -4.76 -11.12
N LEU A 68 -10.54 -5.21 -11.42
CA LEU A 68 -11.69 -5.07 -10.52
C LEU A 68 -11.47 -5.82 -9.21
N LYS A 69 -10.99 -7.07 -9.26
CA LYS A 69 -10.69 -7.87 -8.07
C LYS A 69 -9.56 -7.27 -7.25
N PHE A 70 -8.53 -6.72 -7.90
CA PHE A 70 -7.43 -6.05 -7.24
C PHE A 70 -7.90 -4.82 -6.45
N VAL A 71 -8.64 -3.90 -7.10
CA VAL A 71 -9.13 -2.67 -6.44
C VAL A 71 -10.19 -2.92 -5.38
N THR A 72 -10.97 -4.01 -5.49
CA THR A 72 -12.00 -4.39 -4.50
C THR A 72 -11.47 -5.28 -3.37
N GLY A 73 -10.21 -5.70 -3.43
CA GLY A 73 -9.60 -6.59 -2.42
C GLY A 73 -10.05 -8.05 -2.51
N ARG A 74 -10.61 -8.46 -3.64
CA ARG A 74 -11.08 -9.84 -3.89
C ARG A 74 -10.08 -10.68 -4.67
N LEU A 75 -8.93 -10.10 -5.04
CA LEU A 75 -7.87 -10.85 -5.72
C LEU A 75 -7.27 -11.85 -4.75
N LYS A 76 -7.26 -13.14 -5.14
CA LYS A 76 -6.59 -14.18 -4.38
C LYS A 76 -5.11 -14.16 -4.72
N TYR A 77 -4.29 -14.07 -3.69
CA TYR A 77 -2.86 -14.25 -3.75
C TYR A 77 -2.55 -15.68 -3.36
N GLN A 78 -1.35 -16.14 -3.70
CA GLN A 78 -0.91 -17.49 -3.41
C GLN A 78 0.51 -17.55 -2.89
N LEU A 79 0.73 -18.54 -2.02
CA LEU A 79 2.05 -19.08 -1.77
C LEU A 79 2.48 -19.91 -2.99
N GLY A 80 3.74 -19.79 -3.39
CA GLY A 80 4.33 -20.80 -4.24
C GLY A 80 5.83 -20.94 -4.04
N ILE A 81 6.41 -21.86 -4.80
CA ILE A 81 7.79 -22.29 -4.66
C ILE A 81 8.52 -21.98 -5.95
N GLN A 82 9.75 -21.50 -5.83
CA GLN A 82 10.65 -21.27 -6.95
C GLN A 82 12.09 -21.60 -6.56
N GLU A 83 12.90 -21.98 -7.54
CA GLU A 83 14.34 -22.15 -7.35
C GLU A 83 14.99 -20.83 -6.89
N THR A 84 15.90 -20.92 -5.92
CA THR A 84 16.56 -19.72 -5.36
C THR A 84 17.32 -18.93 -6.41
N ASP A 85 18.01 -19.58 -7.34
CA ASP A 85 18.78 -18.89 -8.39
C ASP A 85 17.85 -18.09 -9.32
N ASN A 86 16.68 -18.65 -9.64
CA ASN A 86 15.66 -17.93 -10.43
C ASN A 86 15.11 -16.74 -9.66
N PHE A 87 14.84 -16.89 -8.35
CA PHE A 87 14.45 -15.78 -7.47
C PHE A 87 15.49 -14.66 -7.54
N ILE A 88 16.77 -14.96 -7.24
CA ILE A 88 17.85 -13.96 -7.22
C ILE A 88 18.02 -13.29 -8.59
N LYS A 89 17.92 -14.06 -9.69
CA LYS A 89 18.07 -13.55 -11.06
C LYS A 89 16.99 -12.53 -11.40
N ILE A 90 15.72 -12.78 -11.04
CA ILE A 90 14.60 -11.85 -11.26
C ILE A 90 14.92 -10.49 -10.62
N TYR A 91 15.20 -10.46 -9.31
CA TYR A 91 15.47 -9.21 -8.61
C TYR A 91 16.77 -8.53 -9.07
N SER A 92 17.78 -9.31 -9.46
CA SER A 92 19.02 -8.74 -10.02
C SER A 92 18.78 -8.02 -11.35
N ASN A 93 17.96 -8.60 -12.23
CA ASN A 93 17.56 -7.96 -13.49
C ASN A 93 16.75 -6.68 -13.26
N GLU A 94 15.94 -6.64 -12.20
CA GLU A 94 15.21 -5.45 -11.77
C GLU A 94 16.08 -4.40 -11.07
N ASN A 95 17.39 -4.63 -10.89
CA ASN A 95 18.29 -3.81 -10.08
C ASN A 95 17.79 -3.66 -8.63
N ARG A 96 17.33 -4.77 -8.03
CA ARG A 96 16.88 -4.83 -6.65
C ARG A 96 17.80 -5.73 -5.83
N LYS A 97 18.23 -5.25 -4.66
CA LYS A 97 19.10 -6.01 -3.76
C LYS A 97 18.30 -7.12 -3.07
N VAL A 98 18.90 -8.29 -2.94
CA VAL A 98 18.37 -9.41 -2.15
C VAL A 98 19.28 -9.65 -0.95
N SER A 99 18.79 -9.34 0.24
CA SER A 99 19.45 -9.63 1.51
C SER A 99 18.95 -10.97 2.08
N GLU A 100 19.85 -11.76 2.65
CA GLU A 100 19.55 -13.01 3.35
C GLU A 100 19.85 -12.87 4.84
N GLN A 101 18.90 -13.25 5.69
CA GLN A 101 19.08 -13.45 7.12
C GLN A 101 18.88 -14.92 7.47
N LYS A 102 19.99 -15.62 7.78
CA LYS A 102 19.93 -17.01 8.26
C LYS A 102 19.39 -17.04 9.69
N LEU A 103 18.46 -17.95 9.97
CA LEU A 103 17.81 -18.06 11.28
C LEU A 103 18.52 -19.08 12.18
N LYS A 104 18.61 -18.78 13.47
CA LYS A 104 19.18 -19.64 14.52
C LYS A 104 18.10 -20.54 15.13
N LEU A 105 17.42 -21.31 14.28
CA LEU A 105 16.38 -22.26 14.70
C LEU A 105 16.98 -23.61 15.11
N GLN A 106 16.37 -24.25 16.11
CA GLN A 106 16.69 -25.64 16.48
C GLN A 106 16.14 -26.63 15.44
N LYS A 107 16.63 -27.88 15.44
CA LYS A 107 16.22 -28.91 14.48
C LYS A 107 14.70 -29.11 14.46
N GLN A 108 14.08 -29.20 15.63
CA GLN A 108 12.62 -29.34 15.75
C GLN A 108 11.87 -28.16 15.13
N GLN A 109 12.25 -26.93 15.48
CA GLN A 109 11.66 -25.70 14.95
C GLN A 109 11.77 -25.60 13.43
N LYS A 110 12.92 -26.00 12.86
CA LYS A 110 13.12 -26.06 11.41
C LYS A 110 12.14 -27.03 10.75
N ASN A 111 12.00 -28.23 11.31
CA ASN A 111 11.10 -29.25 10.79
C ASN A 111 9.63 -28.79 10.84
N GLU A 112 9.20 -28.25 11.98
CA GLU A 112 7.83 -27.72 12.16
C GLU A 112 7.51 -26.61 11.14
N LEU A 113 8.44 -25.67 10.92
CA LEU A 113 8.27 -24.60 9.94
C LEU A 113 8.20 -25.14 8.50
N ILE A 114 9.04 -26.11 8.15
CA ILE A 114 9.02 -26.77 6.83
C ILE A 114 7.71 -27.54 6.62
N GLU A 115 7.25 -28.30 7.62
CA GLU A 115 5.97 -29.02 7.57
C GLU A 115 4.79 -28.07 7.38
N LYS A 116 4.78 -26.95 8.12
CA LYS A 116 3.76 -25.91 7.98
C LYS A 116 3.79 -25.28 6.59
N LEU A 117 4.96 -24.97 6.04
CA LEU A 117 5.11 -24.42 4.68
C LEU A 117 4.62 -25.41 3.61
N ASN A 118 4.95 -26.69 3.74
CA ASN A 118 4.44 -27.74 2.85
C ASN A 118 2.92 -27.88 2.95
N PHE A 119 2.36 -27.80 4.16
CA PHE A 119 0.92 -27.81 4.38
C PHE A 119 0.24 -26.61 3.70
N LEU A 120 0.79 -25.40 3.88
CA LEU A 120 0.27 -24.19 3.25
C LEU A 120 0.40 -24.21 1.73
N TYR A 121 1.41 -24.87 1.18
CA TYR A 121 1.61 -24.94 -0.28
C TYR A 121 0.61 -25.85 -1.01
N ARG A 122 -0.14 -26.70 -0.29
CA ARG A 122 -1.15 -27.57 -0.90
C ARG A 122 -2.19 -26.76 -1.68
N PRO A 123 -2.75 -27.29 -2.79
CA PRO A 123 -3.70 -26.56 -3.63
C PRO A 123 -4.89 -25.94 -2.86
N GLU A 124 -5.37 -26.63 -1.84
CA GLU A 124 -6.47 -26.21 -0.98
C GLU A 124 -6.11 -25.09 0.02
N ASN A 125 -4.83 -24.91 0.36
CA ASN A 125 -4.37 -24.00 1.42
C ASN A 125 -3.58 -22.80 0.91
N ARG A 126 -3.03 -22.88 -0.31
CA ARG A 126 -2.05 -21.89 -0.79
C ARG A 126 -2.64 -20.54 -1.14
N TYR A 127 -3.96 -20.44 -1.31
CA TYR A 127 -4.64 -19.21 -1.71
C TYR A 127 -5.17 -18.42 -0.51
N TYR A 128 -4.99 -17.11 -0.53
CA TYR A 128 -5.49 -16.21 0.50
C TYR A 128 -5.88 -14.84 -0.06
N THR A 129 -6.77 -14.15 0.65
CA THR A 129 -7.13 -12.76 0.36
C THR A 129 -6.06 -11.84 0.95
N TYR A 130 -5.54 -10.93 0.13
CA TYR A 130 -4.48 -10.02 0.53
C TYR A 130 -5.03 -8.81 1.28
N SER A 131 -4.37 -8.45 2.37
CA SER A 131 -4.51 -7.14 3.03
C SER A 131 -3.12 -6.53 3.12
N PHE A 132 -3.03 -5.25 2.79
CA PHE A 132 -1.74 -4.56 2.74
C PHE A 132 -1.09 -4.48 4.12
N ILE A 133 -1.85 -4.32 5.20
CA ILE A 133 -1.31 -4.20 6.57
C ILE A 133 -1.35 -5.53 7.32
N GLU A 134 -2.41 -6.31 7.14
CA GLU A 134 -2.67 -7.47 8.00
C GLU A 134 -2.16 -8.77 7.36
N LYS A 135 -2.27 -8.92 6.04
CA LYS A 135 -2.05 -10.20 5.35
C LYS A 135 -1.31 -10.05 4.02
N ASN A 136 0.01 -9.93 4.11
CA ASN A 136 0.93 -9.76 2.99
C ASN A 136 2.16 -10.67 3.13
N CYS A 137 3.09 -10.59 2.17
CA CYS A 137 4.29 -11.45 2.16
C CYS A 137 5.16 -11.33 3.43
N SER A 138 5.19 -10.18 4.08
CA SER A 138 5.96 -9.95 5.31
C SER A 138 5.19 -10.40 6.56
N THR A 139 3.89 -10.12 6.64
CA THR A 139 3.09 -10.54 7.80
C THR A 139 2.90 -12.04 7.86
N GLU A 140 2.71 -12.72 6.73
CA GLU A 140 2.65 -14.20 6.66
C GLU A 140 3.92 -14.83 7.25
N ILE A 141 5.10 -14.29 6.89
CA ILE A 141 6.39 -14.76 7.43
C ILE A 141 6.50 -14.45 8.92
N ARG A 142 6.17 -13.22 9.33
CA ARG A 142 6.17 -12.82 10.74
C ARG A 142 5.32 -13.77 11.57
N ASP A 143 4.10 -14.07 11.11
CA ASP A 143 3.13 -14.87 11.85
C ASP A 143 3.55 -16.34 11.92
N LEU A 144 4.13 -16.90 10.83
CA LEU A 144 4.77 -18.21 10.85
C LEU A 144 5.94 -18.30 11.84
N LEU A 145 6.77 -17.26 11.92
CA LEU A 145 7.87 -17.21 12.89
C LEU A 145 7.35 -17.17 14.34
N ILE A 146 6.24 -16.45 14.59
CA ILE A 146 5.60 -16.39 15.91
C ILE A 146 5.01 -17.75 16.30
N GLU A 147 4.31 -18.43 15.37
CA GLU A 147 3.84 -19.80 15.56
C GLU A 147 4.99 -20.75 15.91
N ASN A 148 6.19 -20.49 15.38
CA ASN A 148 7.41 -21.25 15.66
C ASN A 148 8.16 -20.80 16.94
N GLY A 149 7.58 -19.89 17.73
CA GLY A 149 8.10 -19.46 19.03
C GLY A 149 9.00 -18.22 19.01
N VAL A 150 9.09 -17.50 17.88
CA VAL A 150 9.82 -16.23 17.82
C VAL A 150 9.08 -15.14 18.59
N LYS A 151 9.83 -14.38 19.40
CA LYS A 151 9.36 -13.20 20.11
C LYS A 151 9.88 -11.94 19.43
N PHE A 152 8.98 -11.22 18.76
CA PHE A 152 9.25 -9.90 18.19
C PHE A 152 9.00 -8.79 19.22
N PRO A 153 9.75 -7.68 19.14
CA PRO A 153 9.49 -6.50 19.96
C PRO A 153 8.17 -5.82 19.56
N LYS A 154 7.47 -5.24 20.54
CA LYS A 154 6.18 -4.57 20.37
C LYS A 154 6.19 -3.09 20.78
N ALA A 155 7.38 -2.50 20.93
CA ALA A 155 7.51 -1.11 21.37
C ALA A 155 6.76 -0.15 20.43
N ASN A 156 6.08 0.84 21.00
CA ASN A 156 5.37 1.87 20.25
C ASN A 156 6.35 2.71 19.43
N LEU A 157 5.87 3.19 18.28
CA LEU A 157 6.58 4.13 17.42
C LEU A 157 5.89 5.49 17.50
N GLU A 158 6.66 6.56 17.31
CA GLU A 158 6.11 7.91 17.15
C GLU A 158 5.53 8.16 15.75
N LYS A 159 5.47 7.13 14.90
CA LYS A 159 5.01 7.19 13.52
C LYS A 159 3.75 6.34 13.34
N SER A 160 2.80 6.83 12.56
CA SER A 160 1.64 6.08 12.12
C SER A 160 1.97 5.09 10.99
N ASN A 161 1.08 4.15 10.68
CA ASN A 161 1.27 3.27 9.52
C ASN A 161 1.39 4.08 8.21
N ARG A 162 0.63 5.17 8.09
CA ARG A 162 0.70 6.11 6.95
C ARG A 162 2.07 6.78 6.85
N ASP A 163 2.68 7.16 7.96
CA ASP A 163 4.04 7.72 7.96
C ASP A 163 5.08 6.71 7.48
N LEU A 164 4.94 5.45 7.91
CA LEU A 164 5.82 4.37 7.48
C LEU A 164 5.70 4.13 5.96
N ILE A 165 4.47 4.11 5.43
CA ILE A 165 4.20 4.03 3.99
C ILE A 165 4.81 5.22 3.26
N ASN A 166 4.50 6.44 3.68
CA ASN A 166 4.96 7.66 3.03
C ASN A 166 6.49 7.80 3.02
N SER A 167 7.19 7.26 4.03
CA SER A 167 8.65 7.25 4.07
C SER A 167 9.31 6.44 2.94
N HIS A 168 8.58 5.49 2.33
CA HIS A 168 9.02 4.72 1.16
C HIS A 168 8.65 5.39 -0.18
N LEU A 169 7.84 6.45 -0.16
CA LEU A 169 7.29 7.10 -1.35
C LEU A 169 7.85 8.51 -1.60
N ILE A 170 8.91 8.90 -0.88
CA ILE A 170 9.50 10.26 -0.95
C ILE A 170 9.89 10.63 -2.40
N THR A 171 10.51 9.69 -3.12
CA THR A 171 10.94 9.87 -4.51
C THR A 171 9.84 9.56 -5.54
N LYS A 172 8.63 9.20 -5.09
CA LYS A 172 7.50 8.77 -5.91
C LYS A 172 6.23 9.57 -5.55
N PRO A 173 6.24 10.90 -5.71
CA PRO A 173 5.22 11.79 -5.16
C PRO A 173 3.81 11.56 -5.74
N TRP A 174 3.68 11.13 -6.99
CA TRP A 174 2.38 10.75 -7.57
C TRP A 174 1.81 9.50 -6.95
N ILE A 175 2.65 8.50 -6.68
CA ILE A 175 2.24 7.26 -6.03
C ILE A 175 1.90 7.54 -4.57
N ARG A 176 2.68 8.41 -3.90
CA ARG A 176 2.35 8.93 -2.57
C ARG A 176 0.96 9.58 -2.53
N PHE A 177 0.69 10.49 -3.46
CA PHE A 177 -0.60 11.17 -3.56
C PHE A 177 -1.74 10.19 -3.80
N GLY A 178 -1.61 9.28 -4.77
CA GLY A 178 -2.61 8.25 -5.04
C GLY A 178 -2.84 7.33 -3.85
N THR A 179 -1.78 6.91 -3.17
CA THR A 179 -1.86 6.08 -1.95
C THR A 179 -2.61 6.82 -0.84
N ASN A 180 -2.27 8.09 -0.57
CA ASN A 180 -2.94 8.89 0.45
C ASN A 180 -4.39 9.25 0.11
N LEU A 181 -4.71 9.36 -1.19
CA LEU A 181 -6.07 9.56 -1.67
C LEU A 181 -6.95 8.32 -1.41
N MET A 182 -6.39 7.13 -1.58
CA MET A 182 -7.13 5.85 -1.53
C MET A 182 -7.24 5.26 -0.13
N LEU A 183 -6.24 5.49 0.73
CA LEU A 183 -6.17 4.94 2.08
C LEU A 183 -6.89 5.83 3.10
N GLY A 184 -7.74 5.23 3.93
CA GLY A 184 -8.55 5.91 4.92
C GLY A 184 -7.89 6.11 6.28
N LYS A 185 -8.66 6.58 7.25
CA LYS A 185 -8.15 7.02 8.57
C LYS A 185 -7.41 5.92 9.37
N SER A 186 -7.71 4.64 9.16
CA SER A 186 -7.13 3.55 9.96
C SER A 186 -5.60 3.50 9.93
N LEU A 187 -4.97 4.11 8.92
CA LEU A 187 -3.50 4.16 8.82
C LEU A 187 -2.87 5.30 9.62
N ASP A 188 -3.66 6.25 10.14
CA ASP A 188 -3.18 7.42 10.88
C ASP A 188 -2.99 7.14 12.38
N GLU A 189 -3.38 5.95 12.86
CA GLU A 189 -3.09 5.51 14.23
C GLU A 189 -1.59 5.25 14.43
N LYS A 190 -1.08 5.58 15.62
CA LYS A 190 0.32 5.31 15.98
C LYS A 190 0.63 3.83 15.84
N SER A 191 1.70 3.53 15.11
CA SER A 191 2.16 2.17 14.88
C SER A 191 3.04 1.68 16.04
N ASN A 192 3.38 0.40 16.01
CA ASN A 192 4.40 -0.20 16.87
C ASN A 192 5.34 -1.08 16.02
N LYS A 193 6.45 -1.52 16.60
CA LYS A 193 7.43 -2.38 15.93
C LYS A 193 6.84 -3.68 15.36
N PHE A 194 5.77 -4.19 15.96
CA PHE A 194 5.12 -5.40 15.48
C PHE A 194 4.27 -5.13 14.23
N GLN A 195 3.50 -4.04 14.26
CA GLN A 195 2.67 -3.61 13.16
C GLN A 195 3.53 -3.21 11.97
N SER A 196 4.63 -2.45 12.18
CA SER A 196 5.51 -1.99 11.10
C SER A 196 6.07 -3.10 10.21
N MET A 197 6.16 -4.34 10.71
CA MET A 197 6.59 -5.51 9.95
C MET A 197 5.66 -5.89 8.78
N PHE A 198 4.53 -5.19 8.57
CA PHE A 198 3.84 -5.26 7.27
C PHE A 198 4.74 -4.81 6.11
N LEU A 199 5.78 -4.03 6.39
CA LEU A 199 6.81 -3.64 5.42
C LEU A 199 8.02 -4.58 5.49
N PRO A 200 8.48 -5.15 4.37
CA PRO A 200 9.63 -6.04 4.28
C PRO A 200 10.89 -5.53 5.00
N LYS A 201 11.21 -4.24 4.82
CA LYS A 201 12.37 -3.61 5.46
C LYS A 201 12.29 -3.63 6.98
N TYR A 202 11.09 -3.43 7.55
CA TYR A 202 10.89 -3.45 9.00
C TYR A 202 10.91 -4.88 9.53
N LEU A 203 10.37 -5.86 8.79
CA LEU A 203 10.52 -7.27 9.14
C LEU A 203 12.02 -7.66 9.21
N GLU A 204 12.82 -7.27 8.22
CA GLU A 204 14.27 -7.51 8.21
C GLU A 204 14.96 -6.92 9.46
N GLN A 205 14.58 -5.70 9.83
CA GLN A 205 15.10 -5.01 11.01
C GLN A 205 14.69 -5.70 12.31
N GLU A 206 13.42 -6.10 12.43
CA GLU A 206 12.93 -6.70 13.67
C GLU A 206 13.32 -8.17 13.83
N ILE A 207 13.62 -8.91 12.75
CA ILE A 207 14.29 -10.21 12.83
C ILE A 207 15.62 -10.08 13.57
N ASN A 208 16.40 -9.04 13.30
CA ASN A 208 17.67 -8.78 13.99
C ASN A 208 17.48 -8.44 15.49
N ASN A 209 16.33 -7.88 15.87
CA ASN A 209 16.01 -7.52 17.25
C ASN A 209 15.17 -8.59 17.98
N SER A 210 14.79 -9.66 17.28
CA SER A 210 13.93 -10.72 17.81
C SER A 210 14.72 -11.82 18.49
N THR A 211 14.01 -12.56 19.34
CA THR A 211 14.60 -13.68 20.09
C THR A 211 13.80 -14.97 19.90
N ILE A 212 14.48 -16.09 20.03
CA ILE A 212 13.90 -17.43 20.06
C ILE A 212 14.60 -18.22 21.17
N ASN A 213 13.83 -18.81 22.08
CA ASN A 213 14.34 -19.51 23.26
C ASN A 213 15.37 -18.68 24.07
N GLY A 214 15.16 -17.36 24.18
CA GLY A 214 16.05 -16.45 24.91
C GLY A 214 17.34 -16.06 24.17
N HIS A 215 17.56 -16.54 22.95
CA HIS A 215 18.72 -16.19 22.12
C HIS A 215 18.32 -15.34 20.91
N LYS A 216 19.26 -14.57 20.36
CA LYS A 216 19.06 -13.82 19.12
C LYS A 216 18.64 -14.75 17.98
N LEU A 217 17.60 -14.36 17.22
CA LEU A 217 17.11 -15.14 16.09
C LEU A 217 18.06 -15.11 14.89
N GLU A 218 18.60 -13.93 14.52
CA GLU A 218 19.50 -13.80 13.38
C GLU A 218 20.86 -14.46 13.66
N LYS A 219 21.20 -15.49 12.88
CA LYS A 219 22.51 -16.17 12.92
C LYS A 219 23.57 -15.39 12.13
N SER A 220 23.23 -14.96 10.93
CA SER A 220 24.13 -14.21 10.03
C SER A 220 23.34 -13.51 8.94
N ARG A 221 23.92 -12.45 8.38
CA ARG A 221 23.34 -11.69 7.26
C ARG A 221 24.33 -11.60 6.09
N LYS A 222 23.85 -11.73 4.86
CA LYS A 222 24.64 -11.46 3.63
C LYS A 222 23.78 -10.92 2.49
N SER A 223 24.41 -10.30 1.50
CA SER A 223 23.76 -9.99 0.22
C SER A 223 23.88 -11.20 -0.71
N LEU A 224 22.81 -11.56 -1.41
CA LEU A 224 22.82 -12.64 -2.41
C LEU A 224 23.10 -12.14 -3.82
N ASN A 225 23.02 -10.84 -4.05
CA ASN A 225 23.42 -10.20 -5.30
C ASN A 225 24.19 -8.90 -5.07
N ASN A 226 24.91 -8.46 -6.10
CA ASN A 226 25.70 -7.24 -6.10
C ASN A 226 25.03 -6.19 -6.97
N VAL A 227 24.01 -5.53 -6.41
CA VAL A 227 23.30 -4.42 -7.04
C VAL A 227 23.75 -3.12 -6.38
N LYS A 228 24.23 -2.16 -7.19
CA LYS A 228 24.48 -0.80 -6.72
C LYS A 228 23.16 -0.04 -6.66
N SER A 229 22.92 0.71 -5.58
CA SER A 229 21.79 1.63 -5.52
C SER A 229 21.89 2.63 -6.65
N LYS A 230 20.89 2.66 -7.55
CA LYS A 230 20.79 3.77 -8.51
C LYS A 230 20.40 5.02 -7.73
N GLU A 231 21.19 6.08 -7.87
CA GLU A 231 20.74 7.41 -7.45
C GLU A 231 19.53 7.78 -8.32
N GLY A 232 18.38 7.95 -7.69
CA GLY A 232 17.16 8.36 -8.38
C GLY A 232 17.30 9.81 -8.87
N SER A 233 16.77 10.08 -10.06
CA SER A 233 16.69 11.44 -10.57
C SER A 233 15.89 12.35 -9.63
N GLU A 234 16.33 13.59 -9.40
CA GLU A 234 15.56 14.56 -8.61
C GLU A 234 14.39 15.21 -9.36
N LEU A 235 14.16 14.83 -10.63
CA LEU A 235 13.09 15.39 -11.47
C LEU A 235 11.69 15.24 -10.84
N TYR A 236 11.47 14.25 -9.96
CA TYR A 236 10.20 14.07 -9.26
C TYR A 236 9.79 15.28 -8.41
N LYS A 237 10.74 16.11 -7.95
CA LYS A 237 10.45 17.31 -7.17
C LYS A 237 9.67 18.34 -8.02
N TRP A 238 10.08 18.50 -9.28
CA TRP A 238 9.50 19.44 -10.24
C TRP A 238 8.20 18.94 -10.87
N THR A 239 7.98 17.63 -10.88
CA THR A 239 6.76 17.01 -11.40
C THR A 239 5.79 16.59 -10.30
N SER A 240 6.01 17.00 -9.05
CA SER A 240 5.17 16.59 -7.92
C SER A 240 3.72 17.10 -8.05
N PRO A 241 2.73 16.40 -7.44
CA PRO A 241 1.31 16.78 -7.50
C PRO A 241 1.05 18.22 -7.07
N ILE A 242 1.72 18.70 -6.01
CA ILE A 242 1.54 20.07 -5.54
C ILE A 242 1.98 21.10 -6.59
N VAL A 243 3.07 20.84 -7.33
CA VAL A 243 3.54 21.74 -8.39
C VAL A 243 2.56 21.74 -9.56
N ILE A 244 2.15 20.55 -10.04
CA ILE A 244 1.23 20.44 -11.17
C ILE A 244 -0.14 21.04 -10.84
N PHE A 245 -0.70 20.75 -9.66
CA PHE A 245 -1.97 21.33 -9.25
C PHE A 245 -1.87 22.83 -8.95
N SER A 246 -0.72 23.35 -8.53
CA SER A 246 -0.50 24.79 -8.42
C SER A 246 -0.49 25.48 -9.79
N ILE A 247 0.13 24.86 -10.80
CA ILE A 247 0.06 25.35 -12.19
C ILE A 247 -1.39 25.35 -12.68
N LEU A 248 -2.16 24.29 -12.42
CA LEU A 248 -3.59 24.25 -12.76
C LEU A 248 -4.37 25.36 -12.04
N LEU A 249 -4.09 25.63 -10.77
CA LEU A 249 -4.70 26.73 -10.02
C LEU A 249 -4.37 28.08 -10.67
N ILE A 250 -3.11 28.32 -11.04
CA ILE A 250 -2.69 29.54 -11.73
C ILE A 250 -3.44 29.70 -13.06
N ILE A 251 -3.49 28.65 -13.88
CA ILE A 251 -4.22 28.66 -15.16
C ILE A 251 -5.70 29.00 -14.92
N TYR A 252 -6.31 28.39 -13.91
CA TYR A 252 -7.71 28.62 -13.54
C TYR A 252 -7.96 30.06 -13.07
N LEU A 253 -7.00 30.71 -12.39
CA LEU A 253 -7.13 32.10 -11.97
C LEU A 253 -7.04 33.09 -13.15
N PHE A 254 -6.16 32.84 -14.11
CA PHE A 254 -5.89 33.78 -15.23
C PHE A 254 -6.84 33.63 -16.42
N LYS A 255 -7.36 32.44 -16.67
CA LYS A 255 -8.25 32.19 -17.81
C LYS A 255 -9.52 31.48 -17.34
N PHE A 256 -10.64 32.22 -17.34
CA PHE A 256 -11.96 31.66 -17.11
C PHE A 256 -12.51 31.01 -18.36
N TYR A 257 -12.69 29.69 -18.29
CA TYR A 257 -13.53 28.98 -19.25
C TYR A 257 -14.37 27.96 -18.48
N LYS A 258 -15.70 28.12 -18.56
CA LYS A 258 -16.71 27.14 -18.13
C LYS A 258 -16.36 25.67 -18.44
N PRO A 259 -15.69 25.30 -19.56
CA PRO A 259 -15.27 23.91 -19.75
C PRO A 259 -14.26 23.42 -18.73
N PHE A 260 -13.36 24.25 -18.19
CA PHE A 260 -12.46 23.84 -17.12
C PHE A 260 -13.24 23.43 -15.87
N GLU A 261 -14.18 24.26 -15.39
CA GLU A 261 -15.00 23.93 -14.21
C GLU A 261 -15.81 22.64 -14.44
N THR A 262 -16.32 22.44 -15.66
CA THR A 262 -17.07 21.23 -16.02
C THR A 262 -16.17 19.98 -15.99
N ILE A 263 -14.99 20.02 -16.63
CA ILE A 263 -14.02 18.92 -16.64
C ILE A 263 -13.50 18.65 -15.24
N PHE A 264 -13.18 19.70 -14.48
CA PHE A 264 -12.68 19.57 -13.12
C PHE A 264 -13.72 18.95 -12.19
N SER A 265 -14.97 19.41 -12.28
CA SER A 265 -16.09 18.82 -11.52
C SER A 265 -16.34 17.37 -11.89
N LEU A 266 -16.23 17.01 -13.18
CA LEU A 266 -16.29 15.62 -13.65
C LEU A 266 -15.18 14.78 -13.02
N CYS A 267 -13.92 15.25 -13.05
CA CYS A 267 -12.79 14.53 -12.49
C CYS A 267 -12.92 14.33 -10.98
N ILE A 268 -13.17 15.40 -10.23
CA ILE A 268 -13.28 15.35 -8.76
C ILE A 268 -14.50 14.54 -8.33
N GLY A 269 -15.63 14.72 -9.01
CA GLY A 269 -16.84 13.94 -8.76
C GLY A 269 -16.66 12.45 -9.07
N THR A 270 -15.93 12.10 -10.11
CA THR A 270 -15.60 10.70 -10.45
C THR A 270 -14.66 10.09 -9.41
N ILE A 271 -13.63 10.82 -8.97
CA ILE A 271 -12.76 10.38 -7.87
C ILE A 271 -13.61 10.13 -6.62
N GLY A 272 -14.52 11.05 -6.28
CA GLY A 272 -15.42 10.88 -5.15
C GLY A 272 -16.34 9.67 -5.27
N LEU A 273 -16.84 9.40 -6.47
CA LEU A 273 -17.65 8.22 -6.74
C LEU A 273 -16.82 6.94 -6.56
N ILE A 274 -15.57 6.91 -7.05
CA ILE A 274 -14.66 5.78 -6.84
C ILE A 274 -14.42 5.55 -5.34
N LEU A 275 -14.11 6.61 -4.58
CA LEU A 275 -13.91 6.53 -3.13
C LEU A 275 -15.16 6.02 -2.41
N LEU A 276 -16.36 6.49 -2.79
CA LEU A 276 -17.63 6.03 -2.23
C LEU A 276 -17.86 4.54 -2.52
N LEU A 277 -17.66 4.11 -3.77
CA LEU A 277 -17.81 2.71 -4.15
C LEU A 277 -16.83 1.83 -3.40
N MET A 278 -15.58 2.27 -3.23
CA MET A 278 -14.59 1.54 -2.47
C MET A 278 -14.90 1.46 -0.99
N TRP A 279 -15.41 2.54 -0.39
CA TRP A 279 -15.85 2.53 1.00
C TRP A 279 -16.93 1.45 1.21
N ILE A 280 -17.92 1.39 0.32
CA ILE A 280 -19.08 0.50 0.48
C ILE A 280 -18.75 -0.95 0.09
N PHE A 281 -18.05 -1.16 -1.02
CA PHE A 281 -17.93 -2.48 -1.65
C PHE A 281 -16.57 -3.14 -1.50
N SER A 282 -15.52 -2.42 -1.09
CA SER A 282 -14.19 -3.01 -0.94
C SER A 282 -14.09 -3.88 0.30
N GLU A 283 -13.42 -5.01 0.14
CA GLU A 283 -13.04 -5.90 1.24
C GLU A 283 -11.74 -5.45 1.92
N HIS A 284 -10.99 -4.51 1.31
CA HIS A 284 -9.82 -3.90 1.94
C HIS A 284 -10.23 -3.06 3.16
N PRO A 285 -9.82 -3.42 4.39
CA PRO A 285 -10.12 -2.59 5.56
C PRO A 285 -9.43 -1.22 5.51
N GLU A 286 -8.30 -1.10 4.80
CA GLU A 286 -7.46 0.09 4.76
C GLU A 286 -8.07 1.25 3.93
N VAL A 287 -9.03 0.97 3.05
CA VAL A 287 -9.68 1.99 2.21
C VAL A 287 -11.00 2.50 2.81
N LYS A 288 -11.48 1.86 3.88
CA LYS A 288 -12.70 2.25 4.59
C LYS A 288 -12.45 3.49 5.45
N ASN A 289 -13.53 4.19 5.81
CA ASN A 289 -13.46 5.43 6.61
C ASN A 289 -12.48 6.46 6.00
N ASN A 290 -12.50 6.59 4.68
CA ASN A 290 -11.63 7.49 3.96
C ASN A 290 -12.27 8.87 3.81
N LEU A 291 -11.80 9.81 4.64
CA LEU A 291 -12.35 11.17 4.73
C LEU A 291 -11.96 12.07 3.55
N ASN A 292 -11.15 11.58 2.60
CA ASN A 292 -10.94 12.28 1.33
C ASN A 292 -12.25 12.45 0.54
N ILE A 293 -13.27 11.60 0.78
CA ILE A 293 -14.60 11.70 0.15
C ILE A 293 -15.30 13.05 0.41
N LEU A 294 -14.93 13.74 1.49
CA LEU A 294 -15.55 15.02 1.86
C LEU A 294 -15.17 16.12 0.87
N TRP A 295 -13.88 16.24 0.52
CA TRP A 295 -13.42 17.23 -0.46
C TRP A 295 -13.52 16.71 -1.90
N ALA A 296 -13.24 15.43 -2.13
CA ALA A 296 -13.47 14.75 -3.40
C ALA A 296 -14.90 14.18 -3.39
N ASN A 297 -15.90 15.06 -3.43
CA ASN A 297 -17.29 14.68 -3.21
C ASN A 297 -18.00 14.28 -4.52
N PRO A 298 -18.74 13.15 -4.60
CA PRO A 298 -19.46 12.77 -5.81
C PRO A 298 -20.52 13.80 -6.26
N LEU A 299 -20.99 14.67 -5.37
CA LEU A 299 -21.94 15.74 -5.72
C LEU A 299 -21.40 16.73 -6.76
N TYR A 300 -20.09 16.83 -6.96
CA TYR A 300 -19.53 17.64 -8.07
C TYR A 300 -20.02 17.17 -9.45
N LEU A 301 -20.40 15.90 -9.61
CA LEU A 301 -20.98 15.39 -10.86
C LEU A 301 -22.31 16.07 -11.21
N LEU A 302 -23.06 16.54 -10.20
CA LEU A 302 -24.36 17.15 -10.41
C LEU A 302 -24.27 18.51 -11.11
N TYR A 303 -23.11 19.19 -11.09
CA TYR A 303 -22.93 20.46 -11.82
C TYR A 303 -23.09 20.34 -13.34
N ILE A 304 -22.91 19.14 -13.90
CA ILE A 304 -23.03 18.87 -15.33
C ILE A 304 -24.49 18.90 -15.80
N PRO A 305 -25.41 18.06 -15.25
CA PRO A 305 -26.81 18.07 -15.68
C PRO A 305 -27.56 19.35 -15.28
N ILE A 306 -27.17 20.01 -14.19
CA ILE A 306 -27.87 21.20 -13.67
C ILE A 306 -27.27 22.52 -14.16
N LYS A 307 -26.45 22.50 -15.23
CA LYS A 307 -25.69 23.67 -15.71
C LYS A 307 -26.52 24.97 -15.87
N ASN A 308 -27.82 24.85 -16.13
CA ASN A 308 -28.76 25.97 -16.32
C ASN A 308 -29.61 26.32 -15.08
N ASN A 309 -29.53 25.55 -13.99
CA ASN A 309 -30.31 25.77 -12.77
C ASN A 309 -29.44 26.44 -11.68
N GLU A 310 -29.38 27.77 -11.67
CA GLU A 310 -28.54 28.54 -10.74
C GLU A 310 -28.92 28.34 -9.27
N GLN A 311 -30.21 28.17 -8.95
CA GLN A 311 -30.66 27.98 -7.58
C GLN A 311 -30.18 26.64 -7.01
N LEU A 312 -30.28 25.56 -7.79
CA LEU A 312 -29.79 24.24 -7.37
C LEU A 312 -28.26 24.21 -7.31
N LYS A 313 -27.55 24.86 -8.24
CA LYS A 313 -26.09 25.00 -8.18
C LYS A 313 -25.66 25.71 -6.89
N LYS A 314 -26.33 26.81 -6.53
CA LYS A 314 -26.07 27.55 -5.28
C LYS A 314 -26.29 26.68 -4.05
N PHE A 315 -27.38 25.92 -4.01
CA PHE A 315 -27.66 24.99 -2.90
C PHE A 315 -26.56 23.93 -2.75
N ILE A 316 -26.17 23.26 -3.83
CA ILE A 316 -25.10 22.26 -3.83
C ILE A 316 -23.75 22.89 -3.46
N ALA A 317 -23.46 24.10 -3.93
CA ALA A 317 -22.24 24.82 -3.60
C ALA A 317 -22.10 25.12 -2.10
N TYR A 318 -23.20 25.46 -1.40
CA TYR A 318 -23.17 25.61 0.05
C TYR A 318 -22.80 24.30 0.75
N ILE A 319 -23.42 23.18 0.36
CA ILE A 319 -23.11 21.85 0.91
C ILE A 319 -21.64 21.49 0.71
N LEU A 320 -21.13 21.70 -0.51
CA LEU A 320 -19.75 21.39 -0.86
C LEU A 320 -18.75 22.26 -0.11
N ILE A 321 -19.03 23.56 0.08
CA ILE A 321 -18.19 24.43 0.94
C ILE A 321 -18.17 23.94 2.38
N THR A 322 -19.32 23.54 2.94
CA THR A 322 -19.37 22.97 4.29
C THR A 322 -18.47 21.74 4.41
N PHE A 323 -18.51 20.82 3.45
CA PHE A 323 -17.62 19.65 3.45
C PHE A 323 -16.14 19.99 3.25
N LEU A 324 -15.82 21.02 2.45
CA LEU A 324 -14.44 21.52 2.32
C LEU A 324 -13.92 22.09 3.64
N VAL A 325 -14.74 22.86 4.36
CA VAL A 325 -14.36 23.39 5.69
C VAL A 325 -14.14 22.25 6.68
N ILE A 326 -15.03 21.25 6.71
CA ILE A 326 -14.86 20.07 7.57
C ILE A 326 -13.58 19.31 7.22
N SER A 327 -13.26 19.18 5.93
CA SER A 327 -12.02 18.53 5.46
C SER A 327 -10.79 19.27 5.97
N ILE A 328 -10.77 20.61 5.91
CA ILE A 328 -9.68 21.43 6.45
C ILE A 328 -9.54 21.24 7.96
N LEU A 329 -10.65 21.21 8.71
CA LEU A 329 -10.64 20.96 10.16
C LEU A 329 -10.10 19.56 10.51
N ILE A 330 -10.55 18.52 9.81
CA ILE A 330 -10.04 17.15 9.96
C ILE A 330 -8.53 17.12 9.75
N TRP A 331 -8.04 17.84 8.74
CA TRP A 331 -6.62 17.84 8.42
C TRP A 331 -5.79 18.58 9.46
N ILE A 332 -6.22 19.77 9.89
CA ILE A 332 -5.51 20.58 10.92
C ILE A 332 -5.48 19.86 12.28
N THR A 333 -6.54 19.13 12.63
CA THR A 333 -6.61 18.35 13.87
C THR A 333 -5.84 17.03 13.79
N ASN A 334 -5.25 16.68 12.63
CA ASN A 334 -4.62 15.39 12.35
C ASN A 334 -5.53 14.18 12.61
N TYR A 335 -6.85 14.35 12.47
CA TYR A 335 -7.79 13.24 12.62
C TYR A 335 -7.66 12.22 11.48
N GLN A 336 -7.38 12.70 10.26
CA GLN A 336 -6.85 11.93 9.14
C GLN A 336 -5.85 12.82 8.39
N SER A 337 -4.70 12.29 8.02
CA SER A 337 -3.72 13.04 7.22
C SER A 337 -4.12 13.04 5.76
N PHE A 338 -4.08 14.21 5.13
CA PHE A 338 -4.20 14.34 3.67
C PHE A 338 -2.85 14.65 3.02
N ASP A 339 -2.71 14.29 1.76
CA ASP A 339 -1.50 14.61 1.00
C ASP A 339 -1.44 16.10 0.71
N VAL A 340 -0.27 16.73 0.92
CA VAL A 340 -0.07 18.17 0.69
C VAL A 340 -0.38 18.59 -0.75
N GLY A 341 -0.34 17.65 -1.71
CA GLY A 341 -0.76 17.87 -3.09
C GLY A 341 -2.19 18.39 -3.23
N ILE A 342 -3.10 18.15 -2.26
CA ILE A 342 -4.49 18.60 -2.38
C ILE A 342 -4.67 20.11 -2.15
N ILE A 343 -3.68 20.84 -1.59
CA ILE A 343 -3.85 22.26 -1.23
C ILE A 343 -4.34 23.10 -2.42
N PRO A 344 -3.70 23.07 -3.61
CA PRO A 344 -4.18 23.85 -4.75
C PRO A 344 -5.54 23.37 -5.25
N VAL A 345 -5.84 22.08 -5.14
CA VAL A 345 -7.15 21.49 -5.49
C VAL A 345 -8.25 22.06 -4.60
N LEU A 346 -8.04 22.10 -3.29
CA LEU A 346 -8.99 22.70 -2.33
C LEU A 346 -9.25 24.18 -2.64
N LEU A 347 -8.21 24.92 -3.05
CA LEU A 347 -8.36 26.33 -3.45
C LEU A 347 -9.21 26.47 -4.73
N ILE A 348 -8.95 25.66 -5.76
CA ILE A 348 -9.77 25.66 -6.99
C ILE A 348 -11.23 25.38 -6.64
N LEU A 349 -11.50 24.34 -5.85
CA LEU A 349 -12.84 23.95 -5.43
C LEU A 349 -13.53 25.05 -4.63
N THR A 350 -12.82 25.68 -3.69
CA THR A 350 -13.36 26.79 -2.89
C THR A 350 -13.76 27.95 -3.78
N ILE A 351 -12.86 28.39 -4.68
CA ILE A 351 -13.11 29.51 -5.59
C ILE A 351 -14.31 29.18 -6.52
N MET A 352 -14.35 27.97 -7.07
CA MET A 352 -15.42 27.50 -7.95
C MET A 352 -16.79 27.54 -7.24
N ASN A 353 -16.89 26.95 -6.04
CA ASN A 353 -18.15 26.94 -5.29
C ASN A 353 -18.58 28.35 -4.85
N VAL A 354 -17.65 29.22 -4.44
CA VAL A 354 -17.95 30.62 -4.10
C VAL A 354 -18.52 31.38 -5.31
N ARG A 355 -18.04 31.11 -6.53
CA ARG A 355 -18.62 31.70 -7.75
C ARG A 355 -20.06 31.26 -7.96
N HIS A 356 -20.35 29.97 -7.86
CA HIS A 356 -21.72 29.46 -8.00
C HIS A 356 -22.68 30.07 -6.97
N ILE A 357 -22.20 30.38 -5.76
CA ILE A 357 -23.00 31.08 -4.74
C ILE A 357 -23.29 32.53 -5.15
N LYS A 358 -22.31 33.23 -5.72
CA LYS A 358 -22.42 34.64 -6.13
C LYS A 358 -23.22 34.86 -7.42
N THR A 359 -23.14 33.97 -8.42
CA THR A 359 -23.88 34.13 -9.68
C THR A 359 -25.41 34.07 -9.51
N GLY A 360 -25.90 33.40 -8.45
CA GLY A 360 -27.33 33.41 -8.10
C GLY A 360 -27.87 34.74 -7.55
N TYR A 361 -27.03 35.78 -7.38
CA TYR A 361 -27.45 37.09 -6.85
C TYR A 361 -27.87 38.09 -7.94
N ASN A 362 -27.48 37.87 -9.21
CA ASN A 362 -27.68 38.84 -10.30
C ASN A 362 -29.02 38.72 -11.05
N ILE A 363 -29.99 37.96 -10.55
CA ILE A 363 -31.31 37.81 -11.19
C ILE A 363 -32.35 38.81 -10.64
N GLY A 364 -32.02 39.60 -9.60
CA GLY A 364 -32.96 40.51 -8.93
C GLY A 364 -32.90 42.00 -9.33
N SER A 365 -31.89 42.46 -10.07
CA SER A 365 -31.70 43.91 -10.31
C SER A 365 -32.08 44.41 -11.70
N SER A 366 -32.45 43.53 -12.64
CA SER A 366 -32.80 43.92 -14.02
C SER A 366 -34.31 44.01 -14.29
N GLN A 367 -35.18 43.76 -13.30
CA GLN A 367 -36.64 43.87 -13.46
C GLN A 367 -37.26 45.14 -12.84
N ILE A 368 -36.50 46.00 -12.17
CA ILE A 368 -37.04 47.19 -11.47
C ILE A 368 -36.91 48.48 -12.31
N THR A 369 -36.07 48.51 -13.35
CA THR A 369 -35.88 49.70 -14.20
C THR A 369 -36.86 49.83 -15.38
N GLY A 370 -37.76 48.86 -15.58
CA GLY A 370 -38.73 48.88 -16.69
C GLY A 370 -40.12 49.46 -16.37
N LEU A 371 -40.37 49.88 -15.13
CA LEU A 371 -41.71 50.30 -14.66
C LEU A 371 -41.84 51.79 -14.30
N VAL A 372 -40.80 52.60 -14.56
CA VAL A 372 -40.81 54.06 -14.27
C VAL A 372 -40.93 54.93 -15.55
N GLU A 373 -40.93 54.34 -16.74
CA GLU A 373 -41.11 55.08 -18.01
C GLU A 373 -42.54 55.01 -18.59
N LYS A 374 -43.55 54.59 -17.82
CA LYS A 374 -44.97 54.63 -18.23
C LYS A 374 -45.90 55.08 -17.11
N VAL A 375 -45.71 56.30 -16.62
CA VAL A 375 -46.74 57.20 -16.08
C VAL A 375 -46.31 58.61 -16.46
#